data_AF-A0A7Y3F4F3-F1
#
_entry.id   AF-A0A7Y3F4F3-F1
#
_cell.length_a   1.000
_cell.length_b   1.000
_cell.length_c   1.000
_cell.angle_alpha   90.00
_cell.angle_beta   90.00
_cell.angle_gamma   90.00
#
_symmetry.space_group_name_H-M   'P 1'
#
loop_
_entity.id
_entity.type
_entity.pdbx_description
1 polymer ?
#
loop_
_entity_poly.entity_id
_entity_poly.type
_entity_poly.pdbx_seq_one_letter_code
_entity_poly.pdbx_strand_id
1 'polypeptide(L)'
;MASKKYWKSEAELNPNDSIMETLRQNEFPEEIPVDDFLGDEENLSASTTNRRDFLKYVGFSTAAASIAACEGPVRKSIPYVVKPEQIIPGVANYYATTIADGYDFASILIKTREGRPIKVENNKEAKTNGNGNARVQASVLSLYDSTRLQGPLANGEPVEWSSLDTSVKNKLEGLKDSGKQIVLLTQTYASPSTSKLINEFKEVYGNVNHVTYDAISEDATLAAYEAKYGERALPSYDFEQAEIIVSFGADFLADWQGGGFDSGYSKGRIPKEGKMSRHIQFESNMSLTGANADKRIPLKPSEQKKALASLFGKLNNSSVSVDLSDMVSKAVDDVAAEIKKAGNKAVVVTGLDDVNAQAVTLTINEMLASTSFNPGKPRYIRQGNTQAVNKLIQDMNSGTVGALIMDGVNPMYTLPN
;
A
#
# COMPACT_ATOMS: atom_id res chain seq x y z
N MET A 1 -42.29 21.21 41.85
CA MET A 1 -42.51 22.66 41.63
C MET A 1 -43.27 22.80 40.32
N ALA A 2 -44.52 23.27 40.36
CA ALA A 2 -45.29 23.51 39.14
C ALA A 2 -44.65 24.66 38.36
N SER A 3 -44.19 24.42 37.12
CA SER A 3 -43.67 25.50 36.27
C SER A 3 -44.84 26.42 35.94
N LYS A 4 -44.80 27.66 36.41
CA LYS A 4 -45.78 28.67 36.01
C LYS A 4 -45.59 28.92 34.52
N LYS A 5 -46.59 28.53 33.72
CA LYS A 5 -46.61 28.80 32.28
C LYS A 5 -47.22 30.18 32.09
N TYR A 6 -46.41 31.12 31.60
CA TYR A 6 -46.84 32.48 31.31
C TYR A 6 -47.14 32.57 29.82
N TRP A 7 -48.40 32.79 29.50
CA TRP A 7 -48.88 32.94 28.13
C TRP A 7 -48.68 34.38 27.69
N LYS A 8 -48.09 34.59 26.53
CA LYS A 8 -47.85 35.94 25.97
C LYS A 8 -49.00 36.44 25.10
N SER A 9 -49.83 35.53 24.56
CA SER A 9 -51.03 35.85 23.81
C SER A 9 -52.08 34.76 23.96
N GLU A 10 -53.34 35.09 23.65
CA GLU A 10 -54.48 34.16 23.74
C GLU A 10 -54.34 32.97 22.78
N ALA A 11 -53.65 33.15 21.65
CA ALA A 11 -53.40 32.11 20.66
C ALA A 11 -52.54 30.94 21.20
N GLU A 12 -51.72 31.18 22.23
CA GLU A 12 -50.91 30.10 22.84
C GLU A 12 -51.74 29.08 23.63
N LEU A 13 -53.00 29.40 23.98
CA LEU A 13 -53.90 28.49 24.69
C LEU A 13 -54.38 27.31 23.84
N ASN A 14 -54.29 27.42 22.50
CA ASN A 14 -54.65 26.34 21.58
C ASN A 14 -53.40 25.56 21.13
N PRO A 15 -53.18 24.31 21.57
CA PRO A 15 -51.96 23.55 21.27
C PRO A 15 -51.75 23.21 19.79
N ASN A 16 -52.81 23.28 18.98
CA ASN A 16 -52.82 22.86 17.57
C ASN A 16 -52.89 24.05 16.59
N ASP A 17 -52.59 25.26 17.04
CA ASP A 17 -52.57 26.42 16.17
C ASP A 17 -51.27 26.45 15.34
N SER A 18 -51.39 26.16 14.03
CA SER A 18 -50.27 26.14 13.09
C SER A 18 -49.52 27.47 13.03
N ILE A 19 -50.19 28.58 13.34
CA ILE A 19 -49.60 29.93 13.33
C ILE A 19 -48.59 30.07 14.48
N MET A 20 -48.83 29.41 15.62
CA MET A 20 -47.93 29.43 16.78
C MET A 20 -46.65 28.63 16.56
N GLU A 21 -46.69 27.56 15.77
CA GLU A 21 -45.49 26.79 15.44
C GLU A 21 -44.58 27.56 14.47
N THR A 22 -45.17 28.23 13.47
CA THR A 22 -44.47 29.13 12.55
C THR A 22 -43.88 30.34 13.28
N LEU A 23 -44.64 31.02 14.15
CA LEU A 23 -44.15 32.16 14.96
C LEU A 23 -43.09 31.79 16.01
N ARG A 24 -43.04 30.52 16.45
CA ARG A 24 -42.00 30.04 17.37
C ARG A 24 -40.67 29.76 16.66
N GLN A 25 -40.74 29.34 15.41
CA GLN A 25 -39.56 28.96 14.63
C GLN A 25 -39.02 30.11 13.77
N ASN A 26 -39.87 31.08 13.43
CA ASN A 26 -39.53 32.22 12.58
C ASN A 26 -39.80 33.54 13.32
N GLU A 27 -38.79 34.43 13.33
CA GLU A 27 -38.91 35.78 13.92
C GLU A 27 -39.88 36.68 13.13
N PHE A 28 -40.16 36.33 11.87
CA PHE A 28 -41.14 36.98 11.00
C PHE A 28 -42.20 35.96 10.51
N PRO A 29 -43.50 36.19 10.77
CA PRO A 29 -44.59 35.26 10.40
C PRO A 29 -44.91 35.17 8.91
N GLU A 30 -44.60 36.23 8.15
CA GLU A 30 -44.79 36.27 6.70
C GLU A 30 -43.43 36.07 6.03
N GLU A 31 -43.36 35.14 5.06
CA GLU A 31 -42.22 35.10 4.13
C GLU A 31 -42.15 36.46 3.44
N ILE A 32 -41.01 37.15 3.59
CA ILE A 32 -40.78 38.40 2.90
C ILE A 32 -40.84 38.06 1.40
N PRO A 33 -41.70 38.69 0.59
CA PRO A 33 -41.97 38.26 -0.79
C PRO A 33 -40.83 38.72 -1.69
N VAL A 34 -39.67 38.06 -1.57
CA VAL A 34 -38.46 38.39 -2.31
C VAL A 34 -38.61 38.00 -3.78
N ASP A 35 -39.29 36.89 -4.05
CA ASP A 35 -39.53 36.36 -5.40
C ASP A 35 -40.59 37.18 -6.18
N ASP A 36 -41.68 37.60 -5.53
CA ASP A 36 -42.68 38.47 -6.18
C ASP A 36 -42.14 39.88 -6.50
N PHE A 37 -41.12 40.34 -5.77
CA PHE A 37 -40.55 41.69 -5.94
C PHE A 37 -39.32 41.72 -6.89
N LEU A 38 -38.55 40.62 -6.97
CA LEU A 38 -37.38 40.50 -7.86
C LEU A 38 -37.67 39.73 -9.15
N GLY A 39 -38.70 38.88 -9.18
CA GLY A 39 -39.02 38.01 -10.32
C GLY A 39 -39.81 38.69 -11.45
N ASP A 40 -40.34 39.88 -11.22
CA ASP A 40 -41.24 40.58 -12.14
C ASP A 40 -40.44 41.54 -13.07
N GLU A 41 -39.62 40.96 -13.96
CA GLU A 41 -38.74 41.70 -14.90
C GLU A 41 -39.52 42.72 -15.75
N GLU A 42 -40.78 42.43 -16.11
CA GLU A 42 -41.63 43.33 -16.91
C GLU A 42 -41.98 44.63 -16.17
N ASN A 43 -42.28 44.57 -14.87
CA ASN A 43 -42.58 45.74 -14.04
C ASN A 43 -41.33 46.60 -13.77
N LEU A 44 -40.15 45.98 -13.67
CA LEU A 44 -38.88 46.70 -13.56
C LEU A 44 -38.54 47.50 -14.82
N SER A 45 -38.83 46.95 -16.00
CA SER A 45 -38.50 47.58 -17.29
C SER A 45 -39.45 48.71 -17.70
N ALA A 46 -40.69 48.72 -17.19
CA ALA A 46 -41.72 49.67 -17.57
C ALA A 46 -41.78 50.94 -16.70
N SER A 47 -41.06 50.99 -15.56
CA SER A 47 -41.14 52.12 -14.63
C SER A 47 -40.12 53.22 -14.96
N THR A 48 -40.59 54.44 -15.27
CA THR A 48 -39.76 55.65 -15.12
C THR A 48 -39.60 55.91 -13.63
N THR A 49 -38.65 55.20 -13.01
CA THR A 49 -38.58 55.09 -11.55
C THR A 49 -38.30 56.44 -10.91
N ASN A 50 -39.28 56.99 -10.17
CA ASN A 50 -39.08 58.16 -9.32
C ASN A 50 -37.99 57.83 -8.28
N ARG A 51 -37.16 58.81 -7.86
CA ARG A 51 -36.10 58.64 -6.83
C ARG A 51 -36.59 57.90 -5.58
N ARG A 52 -37.87 58.08 -5.22
CA ARG A 52 -38.52 57.38 -4.10
C ARG A 52 -38.63 55.86 -4.32
N ASP A 53 -38.98 55.41 -5.51
CA ASP A 53 -39.17 53.99 -5.79
C ASP A 53 -37.84 53.28 -6.01
N PHE A 54 -36.82 53.99 -6.52
CA PHE A 54 -35.44 53.50 -6.53
C PHE A 54 -34.89 53.30 -5.11
N LEU A 55 -35.13 54.25 -4.19
CA LEU A 55 -34.69 54.11 -2.80
C LEU A 55 -35.43 52.98 -2.06
N LYS A 56 -36.70 52.73 -2.37
CA LYS A 56 -37.42 51.55 -1.86
C LYS A 56 -36.80 50.26 -2.40
N TYR A 57 -36.52 50.20 -3.69
CA TYR A 57 -35.91 49.02 -4.33
C TYR A 57 -34.54 48.71 -3.74
N VAL A 58 -33.63 49.69 -3.68
CA VAL A 58 -32.29 49.52 -3.09
C VAL A 58 -32.38 49.20 -1.60
N GLY A 59 -33.28 49.86 -0.87
CA GLY A 59 -33.50 49.60 0.56
C GLY A 59 -33.98 48.17 0.83
N PHE A 60 -35.00 47.70 0.10
CA PHE A 60 -35.55 46.35 0.25
C PHE A 60 -34.60 45.27 -0.25
N SER A 61 -33.96 45.44 -1.41
CA SER A 61 -33.00 44.46 -1.94
C SER A 61 -31.77 44.34 -1.06
N THR A 62 -31.25 45.44 -0.52
CA THR A 62 -30.12 45.40 0.43
C THR A 62 -30.53 44.77 1.76
N ALA A 63 -31.73 45.06 2.28
CA ALA A 63 -32.25 44.45 3.50
C ALA A 63 -32.53 42.94 3.33
N ALA A 64 -33.17 42.54 2.22
CA ALA A 64 -33.45 41.14 1.93
C ALA A 64 -32.16 40.34 1.69
N ALA A 65 -31.20 40.88 0.92
CA ALA A 65 -29.90 40.25 0.73
C ALA A 65 -29.08 40.15 2.02
N SER A 66 -29.20 41.13 2.93
CA SER A 66 -28.54 41.06 4.24
C SER A 66 -29.23 40.06 5.19
N ILE A 67 -30.55 39.88 5.13
CA ILE A 67 -31.27 38.85 5.90
C ILE A 67 -30.94 37.45 5.36
N ALA A 68 -30.98 37.24 4.05
CA ALA A 68 -30.59 35.98 3.41
C ALA A 68 -29.10 35.65 3.63
N ALA A 69 -28.22 36.65 3.70
CA ALA A 69 -26.82 36.45 4.07
C ALA A 69 -26.60 36.18 5.57
N CYS A 70 -27.60 36.44 6.43
CA CYS A 70 -27.57 36.13 7.85
C CYS A 70 -28.16 34.75 8.20
N GLU A 71 -28.91 34.12 7.28
CA GLU A 71 -29.42 32.75 7.47
C GLU A 71 -28.39 31.71 7.04
N GLY A 72 -27.60 31.24 8.01
CA GLY A 72 -26.70 30.11 7.80
C GLY A 72 -27.47 28.83 7.47
N PRO A 73 -26.91 27.93 6.64
CA PRO A 73 -27.59 26.72 6.23
C PRO A 73 -27.91 25.83 7.44
N VAL A 74 -29.14 25.30 7.50
CA VAL A 74 -29.56 24.36 8.56
C VAL A 74 -28.74 23.08 8.48
N ARG A 75 -27.87 22.84 9.47
CA ARG A 75 -27.06 21.62 9.59
C ARG A 75 -27.80 20.56 10.39
N LYS A 76 -28.14 19.44 9.74
CA LYS A 76 -28.82 18.30 10.39
C LYS A 76 -27.80 17.38 11.08
N SER A 77 -28.18 16.86 12.25
CA SER A 77 -27.45 15.80 12.95
C SER A 77 -28.32 14.55 12.98
N ILE A 78 -27.83 13.46 12.38
CA ILE A 78 -28.57 12.19 12.26
C ILE A 78 -27.96 11.19 13.24
N PRO A 79 -28.66 10.80 14.32
CA PRO A 79 -28.17 9.78 15.25
C PRO A 79 -28.30 8.38 14.64
N TYR A 80 -27.59 7.41 15.24
CA TYR A 80 -27.80 6.01 14.92
C TYR A 80 -29.23 5.58 15.24
N VAL A 81 -29.86 4.82 14.34
CA VAL A 81 -31.13 4.13 14.61
C VAL A 81 -30.94 3.05 15.67
N VAL A 82 -29.89 2.23 15.49
CA VAL A 82 -29.41 1.26 16.48
C VAL A 82 -27.92 1.50 16.66
N LYS A 83 -27.55 2.06 17.82
CA LYS A 83 -26.15 2.43 18.09
C LYS A 83 -25.34 1.18 18.48
N PRO A 84 -24.22 0.88 17.79
CA PRO A 84 -23.30 -0.15 18.24
C PRO A 84 -22.68 0.22 19.59
N GLU A 85 -22.53 -0.76 20.50
CA GLU A 85 -21.99 -0.55 21.84
C GLU A 85 -20.57 0.05 21.81
N GLN A 86 -19.74 -0.43 20.90
CA GLN A 86 -18.33 -0.04 20.77
C GLN A 86 -18.12 1.35 20.15
N ILE A 87 -19.18 2.02 19.67
CA ILE A 87 -19.07 3.32 19.01
C ILE A 87 -19.64 4.41 19.92
N ILE A 88 -18.74 5.29 20.35
CA ILE A 88 -19.08 6.54 21.04
C ILE A 88 -18.82 7.69 20.05
N PRO A 89 -19.85 8.38 19.54
CA PRO A 89 -19.66 9.52 18.64
C PRO A 89 -18.75 10.58 19.27
N GLY A 90 -17.74 11.02 18.51
CA GLY A 90 -16.69 11.93 19.01
C GLY A 90 -15.39 11.23 19.37
N VAL A 91 -15.42 9.95 19.74
CA VAL A 91 -14.27 9.17 20.20
C VAL A 91 -13.75 8.27 19.07
N ALA A 92 -12.45 8.28 18.84
CA ALA A 92 -11.84 7.44 17.82
C ALA A 92 -11.59 6.02 18.35
N ASN A 93 -11.80 5.02 17.49
CA ASN A 93 -11.46 3.63 17.76
C ASN A 93 -10.25 3.21 16.92
N TYR A 94 -9.43 2.30 17.45
CA TYR A 94 -8.26 1.77 16.76
C TYR A 94 -8.43 0.27 16.55
N TYR A 95 -8.32 -0.18 15.29
CA TYR A 95 -8.44 -1.58 14.92
C TYR A 95 -7.09 -2.12 14.48
N ALA A 96 -6.65 -3.24 15.05
CA ALA A 96 -5.45 -3.94 14.61
C ALA A 96 -5.74 -4.69 13.32
N THR A 97 -4.92 -4.43 12.29
CA THR A 97 -5.02 -5.09 10.99
C THR A 97 -3.64 -5.14 10.31
N THR A 98 -3.58 -5.67 9.10
CA THR A 98 -2.38 -5.78 8.29
C THR A 98 -2.66 -5.31 6.88
N ILE A 99 -1.66 -4.71 6.23
CA ILE A 99 -1.65 -4.50 4.78
C ILE A 99 -0.72 -5.54 4.14
N ALA A 100 -1.17 -6.11 3.03
CA ALA A 100 -0.47 -7.10 2.23
C ALA A 100 -1.00 -7.01 0.79
N ASP A 101 -0.62 -5.96 0.08
CA ASP A 101 -1.12 -5.64 -1.26
C ASP A 101 -0.27 -6.26 -2.39
N GLY A 102 0.54 -7.27 -2.05
CA GLY A 102 1.45 -7.93 -2.99
C GLY A 102 2.82 -7.25 -3.11
N TYR A 103 2.92 -5.98 -2.72
CA TYR A 103 4.18 -5.24 -2.72
C TYR A 103 4.58 -4.79 -1.31
N ASP A 104 3.72 -4.02 -0.65
CA ASP A 104 3.91 -3.51 0.71
C ASP A 104 3.25 -4.43 1.75
N PHE A 105 4.01 -4.76 2.79
CA PHE A 105 3.58 -5.62 3.89
C PHE A 105 3.84 -4.94 5.23
N ALA A 106 2.79 -4.63 5.99
CA ALA A 106 2.94 -4.01 7.31
C ALA A 106 1.82 -4.39 8.28
N SER A 107 2.18 -4.47 9.56
CA SER A 107 1.28 -4.58 10.70
C SER A 107 0.90 -3.17 11.15
N ILE A 108 -0.38 -2.85 11.10
CA ILE A 108 -0.88 -1.48 11.26
C ILE A 108 -2.08 -1.42 12.22
N LEU A 109 -2.35 -0.21 12.71
CA LEU A 109 -3.57 0.13 13.41
C LEU A 109 -4.35 1.12 12.56
N ILE A 110 -5.64 0.89 12.37
CA ILE A 110 -6.51 1.83 11.66
C ILE A 110 -7.28 2.65 12.68
N LYS A 111 -7.03 3.96 12.70
CA LYS A 111 -7.86 4.91 13.42
C LYS A 111 -9.15 5.11 12.65
N THR A 112 -10.27 4.91 13.31
CA THR A 112 -11.61 5.06 12.74
C THR A 112 -12.40 6.14 13.47
N ARG A 113 -13.33 6.75 12.74
CA ARG A 113 -14.35 7.69 13.25
C ARG A 113 -15.72 7.14 12.91
N GLU A 114 -16.50 6.78 13.92
CA GLU A 114 -17.87 6.28 13.73
C GLU A 114 -17.98 5.14 12.69
N GLY A 115 -16.94 4.29 12.61
CA GLY A 115 -16.84 3.17 11.66
C GLY A 115 -16.07 3.46 10.36
N ARG A 116 -15.69 4.72 10.09
CA ARG A 116 -14.93 5.11 8.89
C ARG A 116 -13.43 5.18 9.18
N PRO A 117 -12.57 4.42 8.47
CA PRO A 117 -11.12 4.58 8.54
C PRO A 117 -10.68 5.99 8.20
N ILE A 118 -9.83 6.63 9.00
CA ILE A 118 -9.36 8.01 8.72
C ILE A 118 -7.85 8.14 8.69
N LYS A 119 -7.12 7.20 9.32
CA LYS A 119 -5.67 7.26 9.39
C LYS A 119 -5.08 5.87 9.67
N VAL A 120 -3.97 5.59 9.01
CA VAL A 120 -3.11 4.43 9.29
C VAL A 120 -2.09 4.82 10.37
N GLU A 121 -1.88 3.96 11.35
CA GLU A 121 -0.86 4.10 12.38
C GLU A 121 -0.02 2.82 12.44
N ASN A 122 1.23 2.93 12.89
CA ASN A 122 2.12 1.78 13.02
C ASN A 122 1.74 0.93 14.24
N ASN A 123 1.68 -0.39 14.08
CA ASN A 123 1.46 -1.30 15.21
C ASN A 123 2.79 -1.63 15.91
N LYS A 124 3.11 -0.86 16.95
CA LYS A 124 4.35 -1.03 17.75
C LYS A 124 4.40 -2.32 18.57
N GLU A 125 3.26 -2.98 18.79
CA GLU A 125 3.18 -4.25 19.50
C GLU A 125 3.39 -5.46 18.56
N ALA A 126 3.36 -5.23 17.24
CA ALA A 126 3.59 -6.28 16.26
C ALA A 126 5.05 -6.78 16.33
N LYS A 127 5.22 -8.10 16.34
CA LYS A 127 6.54 -8.76 16.37
C LYS A 127 7.30 -8.58 15.05
N THR A 128 6.60 -8.37 13.94
CA THR A 128 7.16 -8.26 12.60
C THR A 128 6.44 -7.20 11.79
N ASN A 129 7.17 -6.48 10.94
CA ASN A 129 6.65 -5.46 10.02
C ASN A 129 5.79 -4.39 10.73
N GLY A 130 6.11 -4.03 11.98
CA GLY A 130 5.33 -3.06 12.77
C GLY A 130 5.39 -1.61 12.27
N ASN A 131 6.16 -1.33 11.22
CA ASN A 131 6.33 0.00 10.65
C ASN A 131 5.82 0.00 9.21
N GLY A 132 4.80 0.82 8.91
CA GLY A 132 4.37 1.12 7.55
C GLY A 132 5.22 2.23 6.92
N ASN A 133 5.48 2.11 5.62
CA ASN A 133 6.12 3.15 4.82
C ASN A 133 5.12 4.24 4.38
N ALA A 134 5.59 5.20 3.59
CA ALA A 134 4.75 6.30 3.10
C ALA A 134 3.56 5.83 2.24
N ARG A 135 3.74 4.78 1.42
CA ARG A 135 2.65 4.22 0.59
C ARG A 135 1.57 3.58 1.45
N VAL A 136 1.97 2.81 2.47
CA VAL A 136 1.06 2.25 3.48
C VAL A 136 0.28 3.35 4.20
N GLN A 137 0.94 4.44 4.59
CA GLN A 137 0.26 5.58 5.23
C GLN A 137 -0.76 6.25 4.31
N ALA A 138 -0.46 6.33 3.00
CA ALA A 138 -1.34 6.92 2.00
C ALA A 138 -2.49 5.99 1.55
N SER A 139 -2.42 4.69 1.84
CA SER A 139 -3.40 3.67 1.38
C SER A 139 -4.85 3.96 1.78
N VAL A 140 -5.08 4.75 2.84
CA VAL A 140 -6.42 5.20 3.22
C VAL A 140 -7.11 6.00 2.12
N LEU A 141 -6.34 6.71 1.28
CA LEU A 141 -6.88 7.48 0.16
C LEU A 141 -7.43 6.56 -0.93
N SER A 142 -6.77 5.43 -1.18
CA SER A 142 -7.25 4.42 -2.14
C SER A 142 -8.60 3.84 -1.73
N LEU A 143 -8.92 3.75 -0.43
CA LEU A 143 -10.25 3.33 0.02
C LEU A 143 -11.35 4.32 -0.38
N TYR A 144 -11.05 5.62 -0.34
CA TYR A 144 -12.00 6.72 -0.60
C TYR A 144 -11.94 7.26 -2.03
N ASP A 145 -11.25 6.56 -2.94
CA ASP A 145 -11.18 6.92 -4.34
C ASP A 145 -12.54 6.68 -5.04
N SER A 146 -13.11 7.74 -5.62
CA SER A 146 -14.40 7.70 -6.32
C SER A 146 -14.32 7.00 -7.69
N THR A 147 -13.12 6.79 -8.23
CA THR A 147 -12.90 6.13 -9.53
C THR A 147 -12.89 4.60 -9.43
N ARG A 148 -13.01 4.05 -8.22
CA ARG A 148 -13.10 2.61 -8.00
C ARG A 148 -14.30 1.99 -8.71
N LEU A 149 -14.11 0.75 -9.16
CA LEU A 149 -15.18 -0.03 -9.73
C LEU A 149 -16.29 -0.26 -8.70
N GLN A 150 -17.52 0.18 -9.01
CA GLN A 150 -18.66 0.16 -8.10
C GLN A 150 -19.41 -1.18 -8.10
N GLY A 151 -19.20 -2.03 -9.10
CA GLY A 151 -19.85 -3.33 -9.26
C GLY A 151 -19.24 -4.14 -10.40
N PRO A 152 -19.59 -5.43 -10.53
CA PRO A 152 -18.99 -6.29 -11.53
C PRO A 152 -19.45 -5.94 -12.94
N LEU A 153 -18.56 -6.17 -13.92
CA LEU A 153 -18.85 -6.00 -15.34
C LEU A 153 -18.70 -7.34 -16.07
N ALA A 154 -19.50 -7.56 -17.10
CA ALA A 154 -19.32 -8.63 -18.07
C ALA A 154 -19.30 -8.04 -19.47
N ASN A 155 -18.23 -8.29 -20.23
CA ASN A 155 -18.02 -7.73 -21.58
C ASN A 155 -18.13 -6.18 -21.62
N GLY A 156 -17.72 -5.50 -20.54
CA GLY A 156 -17.78 -4.04 -20.42
C GLY A 156 -19.09 -3.49 -19.85
N GLU A 157 -20.13 -4.33 -19.70
CA GLU A 157 -21.45 -3.90 -19.23
C GLU A 157 -21.69 -4.28 -17.76
N PRO A 158 -22.39 -3.44 -16.97
CA PRO A 158 -22.75 -3.77 -15.59
C PRO A 158 -23.60 -5.02 -15.46
N VAL A 159 -23.28 -5.86 -14.49
CA VAL A 159 -24.05 -7.06 -14.13
C VAL A 159 -24.24 -7.16 -12.63
N GLU A 160 -25.24 -7.95 -12.21
CA GLU A 160 -25.42 -8.31 -10.80
C GLU A 160 -24.42 -9.39 -10.37
N TRP A 161 -24.00 -9.35 -9.10
CA TRP A 161 -23.08 -10.35 -8.52
C TRP A 161 -23.58 -11.79 -8.70
N SER A 162 -24.86 -12.04 -8.44
CA SER A 162 -25.46 -13.38 -8.57
C SER A 162 -25.38 -13.92 -10.00
N SER A 163 -25.52 -13.05 -11.01
CA SER A 163 -25.39 -13.40 -12.42
C SER A 163 -23.93 -13.69 -12.79
N LEU A 164 -22.98 -12.90 -12.29
CA LEU A 164 -21.56 -13.16 -12.47
C LEU A 164 -21.16 -14.50 -11.86
N ASP A 165 -21.53 -14.76 -10.60
CA ASP A 165 -21.21 -15.98 -9.87
C ASP A 165 -21.73 -17.22 -10.60
N THR A 166 -22.98 -17.19 -11.06
CA THR A 166 -23.60 -18.28 -11.82
C THR A 166 -22.85 -18.52 -13.13
N SER A 167 -22.50 -17.46 -13.85
CA SER A 167 -21.77 -17.55 -15.12
C SER A 167 -20.36 -18.13 -14.95
N VAL A 168 -19.61 -17.66 -13.95
CA VAL A 168 -18.27 -18.15 -13.62
C VAL A 168 -18.32 -19.62 -13.22
N LYS A 169 -19.25 -19.99 -12.33
CA LYS A 169 -19.42 -21.38 -11.89
C LYS A 169 -19.71 -22.32 -13.07
N ASN A 170 -20.67 -21.97 -13.92
CA ASN A 170 -21.02 -22.79 -15.10
C ASN A 170 -19.82 -22.96 -16.05
N LYS A 171 -19.03 -21.90 -16.27
CA LYS A 171 -17.82 -21.98 -17.10
C LYS A 171 -16.75 -22.89 -16.50
N LEU A 172 -16.51 -22.78 -15.19
CA LEU A 172 -15.54 -23.64 -14.50
C LEU A 172 -15.98 -25.11 -14.46
N GLU A 173 -17.27 -25.37 -14.25
CA GLU A 173 -17.83 -26.73 -14.32
C GLU A 173 -17.68 -27.34 -15.72
N GLY A 174 -17.91 -26.57 -16.78
CA GLY A 174 -17.72 -27.01 -18.16
C GLY A 174 -16.26 -27.32 -18.54
N LEU A 175 -15.27 -26.89 -17.74
CA LEU A 175 -13.85 -27.15 -18.01
C LEU A 175 -13.35 -28.47 -17.43
N LYS A 176 -14.07 -29.10 -16.48
CA LYS A 176 -13.61 -30.31 -15.77
C LYS A 176 -13.20 -31.46 -16.71
N ASP A 177 -13.96 -31.66 -17.79
CA ASP A 177 -13.73 -32.75 -18.76
C ASP A 177 -13.12 -32.26 -20.08
N SER A 178 -12.75 -30.98 -20.17
CA SER A 178 -12.28 -30.36 -21.42
C SER A 178 -10.81 -30.64 -21.76
N GLY A 179 -10.04 -31.17 -20.80
CA GLY A 179 -8.58 -31.28 -20.88
C GLY A 179 -7.83 -29.94 -20.81
N LYS A 180 -8.55 -28.80 -20.77
CA LYS A 180 -7.94 -27.46 -20.67
C LYS A 180 -7.58 -27.12 -19.23
N GLN A 181 -6.59 -26.23 -19.09
CA GLN A 181 -6.10 -25.77 -17.80
C GLN A 181 -6.90 -24.57 -17.29
N ILE A 182 -7.22 -24.55 -15.99
CA ILE A 182 -7.66 -23.34 -15.28
C ILE A 182 -6.41 -22.70 -14.65
N VAL A 183 -6.23 -21.40 -14.86
CA VAL A 183 -5.09 -20.68 -14.29
C VAL A 183 -5.55 -19.63 -13.31
N LEU A 184 -4.97 -19.65 -12.12
CA LEU A 184 -5.01 -18.55 -11.17
C LEU A 184 -3.70 -17.76 -11.30
N LEU A 185 -3.78 -16.49 -11.70
CA LEU A 185 -2.65 -15.57 -11.75
C LEU A 185 -2.82 -14.53 -10.65
N THR A 186 -1.98 -14.61 -9.63
CA THR A 186 -2.11 -13.73 -8.46
C THR A 186 -0.82 -12.99 -8.15
N GLN A 187 -0.94 -11.90 -7.40
CA GLN A 187 0.21 -11.33 -6.68
C GLN A 187 0.71 -12.30 -5.61
N THR A 188 1.83 -11.98 -4.96
CA THR A 188 2.29 -12.71 -3.78
C THR A 188 1.29 -12.57 -2.62
N TYR A 189 0.66 -13.68 -2.24
CA TYR A 189 -0.21 -13.77 -1.08
C TYR A 189 0.45 -14.57 0.05
N ALA A 190 1.11 -13.86 0.97
CA ALA A 190 1.66 -14.43 2.20
C ALA A 190 0.55 -14.73 3.25
N SER A 191 -0.42 -15.57 2.88
CA SER A 191 -1.67 -15.80 3.61
C SER A 191 -2.00 -17.30 3.67
N PRO A 192 -1.91 -17.94 4.87
CA PRO A 192 -2.23 -19.37 5.02
C PRO A 192 -3.67 -19.72 4.60
N SER A 193 -4.64 -18.83 4.84
CA SER A 193 -6.03 -19.06 4.43
C SER A 193 -6.20 -19.01 2.92
N THR A 194 -5.47 -18.12 2.23
CA THR A 194 -5.49 -18.04 0.76
C THR A 194 -4.81 -19.27 0.15
N SER A 195 -3.67 -19.71 0.69
CA SER A 195 -3.01 -20.95 0.25
C SER A 195 -3.92 -22.16 0.41
N LYS A 196 -4.63 -22.26 1.54
CA LYS A 196 -5.63 -23.32 1.77
C LYS A 196 -6.77 -23.25 0.74
N LEU A 197 -7.35 -22.07 0.52
CA LEU A 197 -8.43 -21.88 -0.45
C LEU A 197 -8.03 -22.28 -1.88
N ILE A 198 -6.81 -21.94 -2.30
CA ILE A 198 -6.28 -22.32 -3.62
C ILE A 198 -6.14 -23.85 -3.72
N ASN A 199 -5.72 -24.52 -2.65
CA ASN A 199 -5.62 -25.99 -2.64
C ASN A 199 -7.00 -26.64 -2.69
N GLU A 200 -7.99 -26.15 -1.93
CA GLU A 200 -9.38 -26.61 -2.02
C GLU A 200 -9.95 -26.40 -3.43
N PHE A 201 -9.63 -25.26 -4.06
CA PHE A 201 -10.02 -25.00 -5.45
C PHE A 201 -9.37 -26.01 -6.43
N LYS A 202 -8.08 -26.34 -6.24
CA LYS A 202 -7.38 -27.37 -7.03
C LYS A 202 -8.03 -28.75 -6.86
N GLU A 203 -8.42 -29.12 -5.64
CA GLU A 203 -9.11 -30.40 -5.37
C GLU A 203 -10.45 -30.52 -6.10
N VAL A 204 -11.20 -29.42 -6.24
CA VAL A 204 -12.52 -29.42 -6.89
C VAL A 204 -12.43 -29.47 -8.42
N TYR A 205 -11.46 -28.79 -9.01
CA TYR A 205 -11.37 -28.60 -10.47
C TYR A 205 -10.22 -29.36 -11.16
N GLY A 206 -9.32 -29.98 -10.41
CA GLY A 206 -8.26 -30.84 -10.93
C GLY A 206 -7.15 -30.08 -11.65
N ASN A 207 -7.32 -29.81 -12.95
CA ASN A 207 -6.30 -29.19 -13.82
C ASN A 207 -6.17 -27.67 -13.59
N VAL A 208 -5.81 -27.30 -12.36
CA VAL A 208 -5.62 -25.92 -11.92
C VAL A 208 -4.15 -25.63 -11.70
N ASN A 209 -3.62 -24.64 -12.42
CA ASN A 209 -2.29 -24.10 -12.19
C ASN A 209 -2.38 -22.75 -11.47
N HIS A 210 -1.57 -22.56 -10.42
CA HIS A 210 -1.47 -21.29 -9.72
C HIS A 210 -0.09 -20.68 -10.00
N VAL A 211 -0.11 -19.50 -10.60
CA VAL A 211 1.09 -18.76 -11.00
C VAL A 211 1.12 -17.45 -10.21
N THR A 212 2.21 -17.23 -9.49
CA THR A 212 2.46 -15.97 -8.79
C THR A 212 3.25 -15.02 -9.68
N TYR A 213 2.73 -13.82 -9.85
CA TYR A 213 3.31 -12.75 -10.65
C TYR A 213 3.54 -11.51 -9.79
N ASP A 214 4.80 -11.11 -9.67
CA ASP A 214 5.20 -9.86 -9.03
C ASP A 214 5.67 -8.89 -10.12
N ALA A 215 5.11 -7.68 -10.15
CA ALA A 215 5.48 -6.66 -11.14
C ALA A 215 6.95 -6.22 -11.02
N ILE A 216 7.46 -6.15 -9.78
CA ILE A 216 8.89 -5.99 -9.49
C ILE A 216 9.39 -7.34 -8.98
N SER A 217 10.12 -8.03 -9.84
CA SER A 217 10.55 -9.42 -9.61
C SER A 217 11.74 -9.50 -8.65
N GLU A 218 11.74 -10.54 -7.82
CA GLU A 218 12.86 -10.98 -6.98
C GLU A 218 13.26 -12.44 -7.33
N ASP A 219 12.93 -12.89 -8.54
CA ASP A 219 13.07 -14.28 -9.01
C ASP A 219 14.49 -14.84 -8.85
N ALA A 220 15.52 -14.03 -9.15
CA ALA A 220 16.92 -14.47 -8.98
C ALA A 220 17.27 -14.77 -7.52
N THR A 221 16.80 -13.92 -6.59
CA THR A 221 16.99 -14.14 -5.15
C THR A 221 16.25 -15.39 -4.69
N LEU A 222 14.99 -15.53 -5.09
CA LEU A 222 14.13 -16.66 -4.74
C LEU A 222 14.71 -17.99 -5.26
N ALA A 223 15.17 -18.03 -6.51
CA ALA A 223 15.76 -19.22 -7.11
C ALA A 223 17.10 -19.61 -6.46
N ALA A 224 17.95 -18.62 -6.13
CA ALA A 224 19.21 -18.89 -5.44
C ALA A 224 18.99 -19.43 -4.01
N TYR A 225 18.01 -18.88 -3.30
CA TYR A 225 17.65 -19.35 -1.96
C TYR A 225 17.02 -20.75 -2.02
N GLU A 226 16.13 -21.01 -2.97
CA GLU A 226 15.51 -22.32 -3.21
C GLU A 226 16.55 -23.40 -3.54
N ALA A 227 17.49 -23.11 -4.44
CA ALA A 227 18.56 -24.03 -4.81
C ALA A 227 19.46 -24.40 -3.62
N LYS A 228 19.55 -23.51 -2.62
CA LYS A 228 20.45 -23.67 -1.48
C LYS A 228 19.77 -24.28 -0.24
N TYR A 229 18.53 -23.90 0.03
CA TYR A 229 17.82 -24.25 1.27
C TYR A 229 16.57 -25.12 1.03
N GLY A 230 16.20 -25.37 -0.23
CA GLY A 230 15.09 -26.27 -0.60
C GLY A 230 13.70 -25.66 -0.51
N GLU A 231 13.59 -24.37 -0.20
CA GLU A 231 12.31 -23.64 -0.21
C GLU A 231 12.44 -22.29 -0.93
N ARG A 232 11.39 -21.85 -1.60
CA ARG A 232 11.39 -20.62 -2.38
C ARG A 232 10.98 -19.43 -1.52
N ALA A 233 11.96 -18.71 -0.99
CA ALA A 233 11.77 -17.59 -0.09
C ALA A 233 12.92 -16.58 -0.17
N LEU A 234 12.75 -15.43 0.48
CA LEU A 234 13.82 -14.44 0.60
C LEU A 234 14.66 -14.70 1.87
N PRO A 235 15.98 -14.46 1.82
CA PRO A 235 16.82 -14.47 3.01
C PRO A 235 16.42 -13.35 4.01
N SER A 236 16.62 -13.60 5.30
CA SER A 236 16.43 -12.59 6.35
C SER A 236 17.76 -12.03 6.84
N TYR A 237 17.83 -10.71 6.92
CA TYR A 237 18.97 -9.97 7.44
C TYR A 237 18.61 -9.14 8.67
N ASP A 238 19.47 -9.14 9.68
CA ASP A 238 19.39 -8.28 10.85
C ASP A 238 20.62 -7.36 10.91
N PHE A 239 20.46 -6.17 10.33
CA PHE A 239 21.53 -5.16 10.28
C PHE A 239 21.86 -4.55 11.63
N GLU A 240 21.04 -4.74 12.67
CA GLU A 240 21.36 -4.28 14.04
C GLU A 240 22.57 -5.06 14.59
N GLN A 241 22.79 -6.29 14.13
CA GLN A 241 23.89 -7.17 14.56
C GLN A 241 25.18 -6.98 13.75
N ALA A 242 25.17 -6.14 12.71
CA ALA A 242 26.30 -5.97 11.78
C ALA A 242 27.25 -4.85 12.24
N GLU A 243 28.53 -5.16 12.39
CA GLU A 243 29.59 -4.15 12.52
C GLU A 243 30.10 -3.69 11.16
N ILE A 244 30.07 -4.55 10.14
CA ILE A 244 30.42 -4.22 8.77
C ILE A 244 29.33 -4.70 7.81
N ILE A 245 28.79 -3.77 7.03
CA ILE A 245 27.80 -4.02 5.97
C ILE A 245 28.46 -3.73 4.63
N VAL A 246 28.54 -4.75 3.78
CA VAL A 246 29.02 -4.60 2.40
C VAL A 246 27.88 -4.90 1.45
N SER A 247 27.54 -3.95 0.61
CA SER A 247 26.39 -4.04 -0.28
C SER A 247 26.81 -3.89 -1.73
N PHE A 248 26.33 -4.80 -2.58
CA PHE A 248 26.51 -4.78 -4.03
C PHE A 248 25.15 -4.57 -4.71
N GLY A 249 24.84 -3.32 -4.99
CA GLY A 249 23.61 -2.91 -5.68
C GLY A 249 22.33 -3.18 -4.89
N ALA A 250 22.42 -3.49 -3.59
CA ALA A 250 21.24 -3.62 -2.73
C ALA A 250 20.87 -2.23 -2.18
N ASP A 251 19.61 -1.84 -2.37
CA ASP A 251 19.05 -0.60 -1.80
C ASP A 251 18.14 -0.94 -0.60
N PHE A 252 18.73 -1.53 0.44
CA PHE A 252 18.01 -2.07 1.59
C PHE A 252 17.32 -1.00 2.47
N LEU A 253 17.67 0.29 2.34
CA LEU A 253 16.94 1.40 2.97
C LEU A 253 15.74 1.90 2.16
N ALA A 254 15.44 1.24 1.03
CA ALA A 254 14.28 1.51 0.20
C ALA A 254 13.44 0.23 0.07
N ASP A 255 13.17 -0.20 -1.15
CA ASP A 255 12.22 -1.27 -1.44
C ASP A 255 12.86 -2.65 -1.70
N TRP A 256 14.20 -2.76 -1.64
CA TRP A 256 14.91 -4.02 -1.90
C TRP A 256 14.37 -5.14 -1.02
N GLN A 257 13.94 -6.25 -1.65
CA GLN A 257 13.35 -7.40 -0.95
C GLN A 257 12.20 -7.00 -0.02
N GLY A 258 11.36 -6.04 -0.43
CA GLY A 258 10.20 -5.55 0.33
C GLY A 258 10.55 -4.63 1.51
N GLY A 259 11.78 -4.12 1.56
CA GLY A 259 12.23 -3.11 2.53
C GLY A 259 12.12 -3.55 4.01
N GLY A 260 12.11 -2.55 4.90
CA GLY A 260 11.93 -2.74 6.34
C GLY A 260 13.22 -2.87 7.15
N PHE A 261 14.37 -2.58 6.54
CA PHE A 261 15.67 -2.69 7.20
C PHE A 261 16.14 -1.40 7.90
N ASP A 262 15.43 -0.29 7.69
CA ASP A 262 15.80 1.05 8.15
C ASP A 262 16.03 1.13 9.66
N SER A 263 15.16 0.48 10.44
CA SER A 263 15.24 0.51 11.90
C SER A 263 16.48 -0.23 12.42
N GLY A 264 16.72 -1.44 11.91
CA GLY A 264 17.90 -2.24 12.27
C GLY A 264 19.20 -1.54 11.87
N TYR A 265 19.25 -1.04 10.64
CA TYR A 265 20.37 -0.23 10.14
C TYR A 265 20.63 0.98 11.04
N SER A 266 19.60 1.82 11.26
CA SER A 266 19.74 3.09 11.99
C SER A 266 20.23 2.90 13.42
N LYS A 267 19.82 1.82 14.10
CA LYS A 267 20.31 1.51 15.46
C LYS A 267 21.82 1.24 15.50
N GLY A 268 22.35 0.56 14.48
CA GLY A 268 23.78 0.32 14.33
C GLY A 268 24.60 1.58 14.00
N ARG A 269 23.94 2.66 13.56
CA ARG A 269 24.57 3.95 13.23
C ARG A 269 24.72 4.91 14.41
N ILE A 270 24.16 4.59 15.58
CA ILE A 270 24.29 5.43 16.77
C ILE A 270 25.67 5.17 17.40
N PRO A 271 26.57 6.16 17.51
CA PRO A 271 27.89 5.95 18.09
C PRO A 271 27.75 5.73 19.60
N LYS A 272 27.89 4.47 20.04
CA LYS A 272 27.92 4.10 21.46
C LYS A 272 29.31 3.56 21.77
N GLU A 273 29.94 4.12 22.81
CA GLU A 273 31.28 3.69 23.24
C GLU A 273 32.35 3.74 22.12
N GLY A 274 32.19 4.70 21.19
CA GLY A 274 33.10 4.85 20.04
C GLY A 274 32.93 3.79 18.94
N LYS A 275 31.91 2.93 19.04
CA LYS A 275 31.56 1.95 18.01
C LYS A 275 30.37 2.41 17.18
N MET A 276 30.46 2.18 15.87
CA MET A 276 29.42 2.42 14.89
C MET A 276 29.55 1.36 13.80
N SER A 277 28.42 0.81 13.34
CA SER A 277 28.39 -0.09 12.18
C SER A 277 28.95 0.65 10.97
N ARG A 278 29.86 0.04 10.22
CA ARG A 278 30.45 0.60 9.01
C ARG A 278 29.75 0.06 7.77
N HIS A 279 29.44 0.92 6.81
CA HIS A 279 28.72 0.58 5.59
C HIS A 279 29.50 0.97 4.32
N ILE A 280 29.75 -0.02 3.47
CA ILE A 280 30.38 0.13 2.15
C ILE A 280 29.37 -0.25 1.07
N GLN A 281 29.05 0.71 0.21
CA GLN A 281 28.11 0.53 -0.90
C GLN A 281 28.87 0.49 -2.23
N PHE A 282 28.75 -0.61 -2.95
CA PHE A 282 29.08 -0.72 -4.36
C PHE A 282 27.80 -0.60 -5.18
N GLU A 283 27.67 0.44 -6.00
CA GLU A 283 26.45 0.64 -6.77
C GLU A 283 26.66 1.46 -8.04
N SER A 284 25.72 1.32 -8.98
CA SER A 284 25.71 2.13 -10.21
C SER A 284 24.95 3.43 -10.00
N ASN A 285 23.67 3.33 -9.68
CA ASN A 285 22.84 4.49 -9.37
C ASN A 285 23.17 5.01 -7.98
N MET A 286 22.90 6.29 -7.72
CA MET A 286 22.96 6.82 -6.35
C MET A 286 21.64 6.51 -5.65
N SER A 287 21.69 5.69 -4.61
CA SER A 287 20.49 5.27 -3.86
C SER A 287 20.42 5.93 -2.48
N LEU A 288 19.29 5.75 -1.76
CA LEU A 288 19.18 6.17 -0.36
C LEU A 288 20.19 5.42 0.52
N THR A 289 20.35 4.12 0.25
CA THR A 289 21.37 3.28 0.90
C THR A 289 22.77 3.81 0.65
N GLY A 290 23.13 4.10 -0.60
CA GLY A 290 24.45 4.66 -0.92
C GLY A 290 24.70 6.06 -0.37
N ALA A 291 23.67 6.92 -0.30
CA ALA A 291 23.78 8.23 0.32
C ALA A 291 24.04 8.18 1.83
N ASN A 292 23.63 7.09 2.50
CA ASN A 292 23.85 6.85 3.92
C ASN A 292 25.09 5.97 4.21
N ALA A 293 25.85 5.56 3.18
CA ALA A 293 27.06 4.75 3.34
C ALA A 293 28.26 5.59 3.78
N ASP A 294 29.20 4.96 4.51
CA ASP A 294 30.48 5.61 4.85
C ASP A 294 31.41 5.70 3.64
N LYS A 295 31.37 4.67 2.79
CA LYS A 295 32.14 4.61 1.55
C LYS A 295 31.24 4.13 0.42
N ARG A 296 31.01 5.01 -0.55
CA ARG A 296 30.30 4.69 -1.80
C ARG A 296 31.32 4.52 -2.92
N ILE A 297 31.24 3.40 -3.63
CA ILE A 297 32.11 3.05 -4.75
C ILE A 297 31.23 2.92 -6.00
N PRO A 298 31.27 3.92 -6.90
CA PRO A 298 30.52 3.87 -8.15
C PRO A 298 31.07 2.77 -9.07
N LEU A 299 30.22 1.86 -9.52
CA LEU A 299 30.56 0.79 -10.46
C LEU A 299 29.55 0.71 -11.59
N LYS A 300 29.96 0.29 -12.79
CA LYS A 300 29.00 -0.09 -13.83
C LYS A 300 28.28 -1.40 -13.43
N PRO A 301 27.04 -1.65 -13.89
CA PRO A 301 26.36 -2.92 -13.60
C PRO A 301 27.18 -4.15 -14.00
N SER A 302 27.93 -4.06 -15.10
CA SER A 302 28.84 -5.10 -15.59
C SER A 302 30.07 -5.35 -14.71
N GLU A 303 30.46 -4.38 -13.86
CA GLU A 303 31.59 -4.48 -12.95
C GLU A 303 31.17 -5.00 -11.56
N GLN A 304 29.93 -4.75 -11.13
CA GLN A 304 29.45 -5.19 -9.82
C GLN A 304 29.56 -6.72 -9.63
N LYS A 305 29.16 -7.51 -10.64
CA LYS A 305 29.30 -8.98 -10.62
C LYS A 305 30.77 -9.43 -10.49
N LYS A 306 31.66 -8.75 -11.21
CA LYS A 306 33.11 -9.02 -11.17
C LYS A 306 33.70 -8.68 -9.80
N ALA A 307 33.31 -7.54 -9.23
CA ALA A 307 33.76 -7.11 -7.90
C ALA A 307 33.29 -8.08 -6.81
N LEU A 308 32.04 -8.52 -6.85
CA LEU A 308 31.50 -9.54 -5.94
C LEU A 308 32.24 -10.89 -6.07
N ALA A 309 32.51 -11.34 -7.30
CA ALA A 309 33.28 -12.56 -7.55
C ALA A 309 34.72 -12.46 -7.03
N SER A 310 35.38 -11.30 -7.22
CA SER A 310 36.72 -11.02 -6.68
C SER A 310 36.72 -11.04 -5.15
N LEU A 311 35.71 -10.43 -4.52
CA LEU A 311 35.53 -10.47 -3.07
C LEU A 311 35.40 -11.90 -2.57
N PHE A 312 34.54 -12.71 -3.20
CA PHE A 312 34.37 -14.12 -2.87
C PHE A 312 35.69 -14.89 -2.96
N GLY A 313 36.46 -14.71 -4.04
CA GLY A 313 37.76 -15.36 -4.22
C GLY A 313 38.74 -15.03 -3.09
N LYS A 314 38.80 -13.76 -2.69
CA LYS A 314 39.67 -13.29 -1.59
C LYS A 314 39.24 -13.84 -0.23
N LEU A 315 37.95 -14.04 0.00
CA LEU A 315 37.43 -14.62 1.24
C LEU A 315 37.59 -16.14 1.29
N ASN A 316 37.44 -16.83 0.17
CA ASN A 316 37.55 -18.28 0.06
C ASN A 316 38.97 -18.78 -0.29
N ASN A 317 39.95 -17.88 -0.36
CA ASN A 317 41.32 -18.16 -0.82
C ASN A 317 41.37 -18.87 -2.19
N SER A 318 40.42 -18.57 -3.08
CA SER A 318 40.41 -19.07 -4.45
C SER A 318 40.88 -18.00 -5.44
N SER A 319 41.56 -18.44 -6.50
CA SER A 319 41.97 -17.53 -7.58
C SER A 319 40.78 -17.25 -8.48
N VAL A 320 40.33 -16.00 -8.49
CA VAL A 320 39.27 -15.50 -9.37
C VAL A 320 39.88 -14.43 -10.25
N SER A 321 40.04 -14.73 -11.54
CA SER A 321 40.55 -13.78 -12.53
C SER A 321 39.40 -12.93 -13.06
N VAL A 322 39.40 -11.64 -12.72
CA VAL A 322 38.44 -10.67 -13.25
C VAL A 322 39.17 -9.41 -13.70
N ASP A 323 38.67 -8.83 -14.79
CA ASP A 323 39.13 -7.54 -15.29
C ASP A 323 38.36 -6.41 -14.57
N LEU A 324 39.07 -5.76 -13.63
CA LEU A 324 38.63 -4.64 -12.80
C LEU A 324 39.71 -3.57 -12.80
N SER A 325 39.32 -2.29 -12.78
CA SER A 325 40.28 -1.19 -12.63
C SER A 325 41.04 -1.28 -11.29
N ASP A 326 42.27 -0.76 -11.24
CA ASP A 326 43.11 -0.77 -10.04
C ASP A 326 42.41 -0.16 -8.82
N MET A 327 41.62 0.90 -9.03
CA MET A 327 40.85 1.55 -7.97
C MET A 327 39.81 0.60 -7.36
N VAL A 328 39.10 -0.15 -8.20
CA VAL A 328 38.06 -1.08 -7.76
C VAL A 328 38.70 -2.32 -7.13
N SER A 329 39.75 -2.86 -7.74
CA SER A 329 40.52 -3.98 -7.20
C SER A 329 41.05 -3.66 -5.80
N LYS A 330 41.64 -2.47 -5.60
CA LYS A 330 42.09 -2.01 -4.29
C LYS A 330 40.93 -1.86 -3.30
N ALA A 331 39.80 -1.32 -3.73
CA ALA A 331 38.65 -1.20 -2.84
C ALA A 331 38.10 -2.57 -2.39
N VAL A 332 38.10 -3.57 -3.29
CA VAL A 332 37.74 -4.96 -2.95
C VAL A 332 38.77 -5.58 -2.00
N ASP A 333 40.06 -5.30 -2.17
CA ASP A 333 41.12 -5.73 -1.25
C ASP A 333 40.92 -5.17 0.16
N ASP A 334 40.70 -3.86 0.26
CA ASP A 334 40.46 -3.19 1.53
C ASP A 334 39.24 -3.80 2.24
N VAL A 335 38.13 -3.96 1.50
CA VAL A 335 36.89 -4.55 2.03
C VAL A 335 37.09 -6.01 2.48
N ALA A 336 37.83 -6.81 1.71
CA ALA A 336 38.13 -8.19 2.10
C ALA A 336 38.94 -8.25 3.40
N ALA A 337 39.92 -7.36 3.58
CA ALA A 337 40.69 -7.27 4.82
C ALA A 337 39.82 -6.85 6.01
N GLU A 338 38.90 -5.89 5.81
CA GLU A 338 37.96 -5.45 6.84
C GLU A 338 36.98 -6.57 7.25
N ILE A 339 36.41 -7.30 6.29
CA ILE A 339 35.55 -8.46 6.56
C ILE A 339 36.33 -9.53 7.36
N LYS A 340 37.57 -9.86 6.95
CA LYS A 340 38.40 -10.84 7.66
C LYS A 340 38.66 -10.43 9.12
N LYS A 341 38.80 -9.13 9.38
CA LYS A 341 38.97 -8.59 10.74
C LYS A 341 37.68 -8.67 11.57
N ALA A 342 36.53 -8.40 10.96
CA ALA A 342 35.22 -8.41 11.63
C ALA A 342 34.66 -9.83 11.83
N GLY A 343 35.04 -10.80 10.99
CA GLY A 343 34.56 -12.18 11.06
C GLY A 343 33.04 -12.26 10.94
N ASN A 344 32.40 -12.90 11.92
CA ASN A 344 30.95 -13.09 11.95
C ASN A 344 30.12 -11.81 12.16
N LYS A 345 30.78 -10.66 12.41
CA LYS A 345 30.13 -9.35 12.51
C LYS A 345 30.04 -8.62 11.18
N ALA A 346 30.53 -9.21 10.09
CA ALA A 346 30.33 -8.73 8.74
C ALA A 346 29.12 -9.39 8.07
N VAL A 347 28.44 -8.65 7.20
CA VAL A 347 27.39 -9.16 6.31
C VAL A 347 27.58 -8.62 4.91
N VAL A 348 27.38 -9.48 3.91
CA VAL A 348 27.39 -9.10 2.50
C VAL A 348 25.99 -9.24 1.94
N VAL A 349 25.49 -8.23 1.23
CA VAL A 349 24.17 -8.25 0.58
C VAL A 349 24.30 -7.86 -0.88
N THR A 350 23.37 -8.34 -1.72
CA THR A 350 23.33 -7.97 -3.13
C THR A 350 21.91 -7.78 -3.66
N GLY A 351 21.75 -6.74 -4.48
CA GLY A 351 20.54 -6.47 -5.27
C GLY A 351 20.74 -6.76 -6.75
N LEU A 352 21.77 -7.54 -7.11
CA LEU A 352 22.00 -7.96 -8.48
C LEU A 352 20.96 -9.02 -8.88
N ASP A 353 20.27 -8.77 -10.00
CA ASP A 353 19.33 -9.72 -10.61
C ASP A 353 20.09 -10.81 -11.37
N ASP A 354 20.74 -11.69 -10.62
CA ASP A 354 21.51 -12.83 -11.12
C ASP A 354 21.59 -13.93 -10.06
N VAL A 355 21.13 -15.13 -10.41
CA VAL A 355 21.08 -16.28 -9.49
C VAL A 355 22.46 -16.62 -8.93
N ASN A 356 23.53 -16.49 -9.73
CA ASN A 356 24.89 -16.78 -9.27
C ASN A 356 25.39 -15.72 -8.29
N ALA A 357 25.11 -14.44 -8.54
CA ALA A 357 25.47 -13.36 -7.62
C ALA A 357 24.78 -13.53 -6.26
N GLN A 358 23.49 -13.88 -6.28
CA GLN A 358 22.72 -14.19 -5.08
C GLN A 358 23.29 -15.41 -4.36
N ALA A 359 23.56 -16.52 -5.08
CA ALA A 359 24.14 -17.74 -4.50
C ALA A 359 25.53 -17.52 -3.88
N VAL A 360 26.40 -16.74 -4.54
CA VAL A 360 27.70 -16.34 -3.99
C VAL A 360 27.53 -15.55 -2.71
N THR A 361 26.59 -14.61 -2.67
CA THR A 361 26.33 -13.78 -1.49
C THR A 361 25.84 -14.61 -0.30
N LEU A 362 24.90 -15.53 -0.53
CA LEU A 362 24.46 -16.50 0.48
C LEU A 362 25.62 -17.34 1.00
N THR A 363 26.54 -17.75 0.11
CA THR A 363 27.72 -18.55 0.48
C THR A 363 28.74 -17.75 1.30
N ILE A 364 28.99 -16.49 0.96
CA ILE A 364 29.84 -15.60 1.77
C ILE A 364 29.29 -15.51 3.19
N ASN A 365 28.00 -15.23 3.35
CA ASN A 365 27.41 -15.05 4.68
C ASN A 365 27.44 -16.32 5.53
N GLU A 366 27.27 -17.50 4.93
CA GLU A 366 27.46 -18.78 5.62
C GLU A 366 28.91 -19.03 6.02
N MET A 367 29.87 -18.78 5.12
CA MET A 367 31.30 -18.94 5.41
C MET A 367 31.74 -18.05 6.57
N LEU A 368 31.18 -16.84 6.66
CA LEU A 368 31.43 -15.90 7.75
C LEU A 368 30.70 -16.29 9.05
N ALA A 369 29.74 -17.23 8.98
CA ALA A 369 28.77 -17.48 10.05
C ALA A 369 28.13 -16.17 10.55
N SER A 370 27.78 -15.28 9.61
CA SER A 370 27.37 -13.90 9.91
C SER A 370 26.19 -13.86 10.89
N THR A 371 26.32 -13.13 12.01
CA THR A 371 25.23 -13.00 12.99
C THR A 371 24.04 -12.20 12.46
N SER A 372 24.24 -11.47 11.37
CA SER A 372 23.20 -10.70 10.70
C SER A 372 22.46 -11.53 9.64
N PHE A 373 22.93 -12.71 9.27
CA PHE A 373 22.29 -13.55 8.27
C PHE A 373 21.57 -14.73 8.92
N ASN A 374 20.25 -14.83 8.72
CA ASN A 374 19.42 -15.85 9.34
C ASN A 374 18.76 -16.73 8.27
N PRO A 375 19.45 -17.79 7.78
CA PRO A 375 18.90 -18.68 6.76
C PRO A 375 17.69 -19.47 7.26
N GLY A 376 17.59 -19.76 8.57
CA GLY A 376 16.44 -20.47 9.16
C GLY A 376 15.20 -19.61 9.43
N LYS A 377 15.18 -18.36 8.97
CA LYS A 377 14.04 -17.44 9.10
C LYS A 377 13.68 -16.85 7.72
N PRO A 378 13.19 -17.66 6.78
CA PRO A 378 12.78 -17.19 5.45
C PRO A 378 11.70 -16.10 5.54
N ARG A 379 11.71 -15.19 4.55
CA ARG A 379 10.64 -14.19 4.36
C ARG A 379 9.83 -14.56 3.11
N TYR A 380 8.51 -14.66 3.26
CA TYR A 380 7.58 -15.09 2.20
C TYR A 380 6.83 -13.93 1.52
N ILE A 381 7.34 -12.70 1.63
CA ILE A 381 6.69 -11.49 1.10
C ILE A 381 6.88 -11.31 -0.42
N ARG A 382 7.66 -12.18 -1.06
CA ARG A 382 7.81 -12.29 -2.52
C ARG A 382 7.84 -13.77 -2.87
N GLN A 383 7.08 -14.16 -3.88
CA GLN A 383 6.96 -15.55 -4.34
C GLN A 383 6.82 -15.64 -5.87
N GLY A 384 7.02 -14.54 -6.60
CA GLY A 384 6.99 -14.50 -8.06
C GLY A 384 7.87 -15.54 -8.73
N ASN A 385 7.43 -16.02 -9.89
CA ASN A 385 8.17 -16.98 -10.70
C ASN A 385 8.07 -16.60 -12.18
N THR A 386 9.13 -15.96 -12.70
CA THR A 386 9.20 -15.47 -14.07
C THR A 386 9.06 -16.60 -15.09
N GLN A 387 9.63 -17.77 -14.79
CA GLN A 387 9.55 -18.94 -15.68
C GLN A 387 8.12 -19.48 -15.77
N ALA A 388 7.40 -19.53 -14.65
CA ALA A 388 5.99 -19.94 -14.63
C ALA A 388 5.09 -18.96 -15.39
N VAL A 389 5.36 -17.66 -15.31
CA VAL A 389 4.64 -16.62 -16.06
C VAL A 389 4.91 -16.73 -17.56
N ASN A 390 6.17 -16.91 -17.97
CA ASN A 390 6.52 -17.12 -19.37
C ASN A 390 5.87 -18.41 -19.93
N LYS A 391 5.85 -19.49 -19.14
CA LYS A 391 5.15 -20.71 -19.49
C LYS A 391 3.64 -20.48 -19.64
N LEU A 392 3.02 -19.72 -18.73
CA LEU A 392 1.62 -19.35 -18.83
C LEU A 392 1.32 -18.62 -20.16
N ILE A 393 2.14 -17.66 -20.54
CA ILE A 393 1.98 -16.93 -21.81
C ILE A 393 2.04 -17.89 -23.01
N GLN A 394 2.97 -18.85 -23.01
CA GLN A 394 3.06 -19.89 -24.04
C GLN A 394 1.83 -20.82 -24.05
N ASP A 395 1.36 -21.24 -22.87
CA ASP A 395 0.19 -22.09 -22.71
C ASP A 395 -1.10 -21.37 -23.15
N MET A 396 -1.20 -20.06 -22.94
CA MET A 396 -2.28 -19.21 -23.45
C MET A 396 -2.24 -19.08 -24.97
N ASN A 397 -1.06 -18.81 -25.55
CA ASN A 397 -0.88 -18.68 -27.01
C ASN A 397 -1.15 -20.00 -27.76
N SER A 398 -0.90 -21.15 -27.12
CA SER A 398 -1.18 -22.48 -27.69
C SER A 398 -2.64 -22.92 -27.51
N GLY A 399 -3.47 -22.17 -26.79
CA GLY A 399 -4.88 -22.51 -26.55
C GLY A 399 -5.12 -23.60 -25.50
N THR A 400 -4.09 -23.92 -24.70
CA THR A 400 -4.14 -24.94 -23.64
C THR A 400 -4.89 -24.43 -22.40
N VAL A 401 -4.91 -23.11 -22.18
CA VAL A 401 -5.63 -22.47 -21.07
C VAL A 401 -7.11 -22.28 -21.43
N GLY A 402 -8.01 -22.84 -20.60
CA GLY A 402 -9.45 -22.74 -20.74
C GLY A 402 -10.08 -21.59 -19.96
N ALA A 403 -9.49 -21.23 -18.82
CA ALA A 403 -9.88 -20.06 -18.04
C ALA A 403 -8.66 -19.44 -17.34
N LEU A 404 -8.66 -18.12 -17.25
CA LEU A 404 -7.69 -17.33 -16.50
C LEU A 404 -8.45 -16.46 -15.49
N ILE A 405 -8.14 -16.62 -14.21
CA ILE A 405 -8.62 -15.77 -13.12
C ILE A 405 -7.42 -14.98 -12.63
N MET A 406 -7.52 -13.66 -12.69
CA MET A 406 -6.48 -12.74 -12.26
C MET A 406 -6.94 -12.00 -11.00
N ASP A 407 -6.07 -11.91 -10.00
CA ASP A 407 -6.37 -11.19 -8.76
C ASP A 407 -5.13 -10.47 -8.22
N GLY A 408 -5.26 -9.17 -7.94
CA GLY A 408 -4.16 -8.34 -7.47
C GLY A 408 -3.07 -8.06 -8.51
N VAL A 409 -3.29 -8.36 -9.80
CA VAL A 409 -2.28 -8.21 -10.85
C VAL A 409 -2.78 -7.37 -12.02
N ASN A 410 -1.86 -6.66 -12.68
CA ASN A 410 -2.12 -5.99 -13.95
C ASN A 410 -0.99 -6.25 -14.96
N PRO A 411 -0.90 -7.48 -15.52
CA PRO A 411 0.17 -7.85 -16.44
C PRO A 411 0.15 -7.02 -17.72
N MET A 412 -1.03 -6.60 -18.20
CA MET A 412 -1.16 -5.75 -19.40
C MET A 412 -0.41 -4.41 -19.26
N TYR A 413 -0.29 -3.89 -18.05
CA TYR A 413 0.48 -2.68 -17.77
C TYR A 413 1.95 -2.95 -17.41
N THR A 414 2.23 -4.07 -16.74
CA THR A 414 3.51 -4.29 -16.04
C THR A 414 4.43 -5.33 -16.68
N LEU A 415 3.93 -6.17 -17.59
CA LEU A 415 4.78 -7.12 -18.29
C LEU A 415 5.75 -6.38 -19.23
N PRO A 416 6.98 -6.89 -19.40
CA PRO A 416 8.00 -6.22 -20.21
C PRO A 416 7.75 -6.29 -21.73
N ASN A 417 6.82 -7.13 -22.20
CA ASN A 417 6.60 -7.45 -23.62
C ASN A 417 5.17 -7.17 -24.07
#